data_AF-A0AAN5XLF2-F1
#
_entry.id   AF-A0AAN5XLF2-F1
#
_cell.length_a   1.000
_cell.length_b   1.000
_cell.length_c   1.000
_cell.angle_alpha   90.00
_cell.angle_beta   90.00
_cell.angle_gamma   90.00
#
_symmetry.space_group_name_H-M   'P 1'
#
loop_
_entity.id
_entity.type
_entity.pdbx_description
1 polymer ?
#
loop_
_entity_poly.entity_id
_entity_poly.type
_entity_poly.pdbx_seq_one_letter_code
_entity_poly.pdbx_strand_id
1 'polypeptide(L)'
;MLNKLYEKYTMRNIPNKFSINEIDSILKDEYKVTEIDKSTIGSMIHDPDTNFDEIVKCYKIDKHDILSQLFSVEEKGNFAEMTRLYQSDESTHYDEQDLYNQQIQTGKLVVIFLASTDGTFVNYFNLLGHSEKMYQKLTVLMGLEKEDCNLDNPLFQEYLQALSATGYLEG
;
A
#
# COMPACT_ATOMS: atom_id res chain seq x y z
N MET A 1 12.53 -22.23 1.44
CA MET A 1 11.23 -21.58 1.74
C MET A 1 10.51 -21.20 0.45
N LEU A 2 11.15 -20.44 -0.44
CA LEU A 2 10.59 -20.01 -1.73
C LEU A 2 10.07 -21.17 -2.61
N ASN A 3 10.80 -22.28 -2.75
CA ASN A 3 10.32 -23.44 -3.54
C ASN A 3 8.96 -23.97 -3.07
N LYS A 4 8.69 -24.00 -1.75
CA LYS A 4 7.39 -24.43 -1.21
C LYS A 4 6.28 -23.42 -1.51
N LEU A 5 6.59 -22.12 -1.51
CA LEU A 5 5.64 -21.07 -1.89
C LEU A 5 5.32 -21.16 -3.39
N TYR A 6 6.32 -21.42 -4.21
CA TYR A 6 6.15 -21.61 -5.64
C TYR A 6 5.31 -22.84 -5.99
N GLU A 7 5.54 -23.97 -5.31
CA GLU A 7 4.68 -25.16 -5.44
C GLU A 7 3.22 -24.83 -5.12
N LYS A 8 2.96 -24.12 -4.01
CA LYS A 8 1.60 -23.68 -3.67
C LYS A 8 1.02 -22.74 -4.72
N TYR A 9 1.79 -21.77 -5.20
CA TYR A 9 1.37 -20.83 -6.23
C TYR A 9 0.97 -21.55 -7.52
N THR A 10 1.76 -22.51 -7.99
CA THR A 10 1.43 -23.26 -9.23
C THR A 10 0.19 -24.15 -9.10
N MET A 11 -0.12 -24.62 -7.88
CA MET A 11 -1.38 -25.34 -7.60
C MET A 11 -2.60 -24.42 -7.51
N ARG A 12 -2.40 -23.12 -7.32
CA ARG A 12 -3.45 -22.13 -7.14
C ARG A 12 -3.65 -21.36 -8.43
N ASN A 13 -4.87 -21.32 -8.95
CA ASN A 13 -5.19 -20.51 -10.13
C ASN A 13 -5.42 -19.04 -9.73
N ILE A 14 -4.44 -18.42 -9.05
CA ILE A 14 -4.51 -17.03 -8.59
C ILE A 14 -4.39 -16.11 -9.82
N PRO A 15 -5.24 -15.09 -9.96
CA PRO A 15 -5.06 -14.08 -10.98
C PRO A 15 -3.70 -13.40 -10.81
N ASN A 16 -2.89 -13.37 -11.88
CA ASN A 16 -1.56 -12.76 -11.82
C ASN A 16 -1.60 -11.24 -11.68
N LYS A 17 -2.72 -10.60 -12.04
CA LYS A 17 -2.99 -9.17 -11.93
C LYS A 17 -4.48 -8.94 -11.67
N PHE A 18 -4.80 -7.91 -10.90
CA PHE A 18 -6.16 -7.44 -10.70
C PHE A 18 -6.36 -6.15 -11.49
N SER A 19 -7.52 -6.00 -12.12
CA SER A 19 -7.90 -4.73 -12.76
C SER A 19 -8.13 -3.64 -11.71
N ILE A 20 -7.97 -2.37 -12.10
CA ILE A 20 -8.17 -1.22 -11.20
C ILE A 20 -9.56 -1.25 -10.54
N ASN A 21 -10.59 -1.72 -11.24
CA ASN A 21 -11.95 -1.84 -10.69
C ASN A 21 -12.06 -2.94 -9.62
N GLU A 22 -11.35 -4.06 -9.79
CA GLU A 22 -11.27 -5.11 -8.77
C GLU A 22 -10.51 -4.62 -7.54
N ILE A 23 -9.40 -3.91 -7.76
CA ILE A 23 -8.61 -3.30 -6.68
C ILE A 23 -9.46 -2.28 -5.90
N ASP A 24 -10.18 -1.40 -6.60
CA ASP A 24 -11.11 -0.43 -5.99
C ASP A 24 -12.14 -1.12 -5.08
N SER A 25 -12.78 -2.18 -5.60
CA SER A 25 -13.78 -2.95 -4.85
C SER A 25 -13.17 -3.59 -3.61
N ILE A 26 -12.02 -4.26 -3.76
CA ILE A 26 -11.30 -4.94 -2.66
C ILE A 26 -10.88 -3.94 -1.57
N LEU A 27 -10.30 -2.81 -1.94
CA LEU A 27 -9.86 -1.80 -0.99
C LEU A 27 -11.04 -1.19 -0.23
N LYS A 28 -12.14 -0.87 -0.93
CA LYS A 28 -13.37 -0.35 -0.30
C LYS A 28 -14.02 -1.37 0.62
N ASP A 29 -14.01 -2.65 0.25
CA ASP A 29 -14.67 -3.71 1.02
C ASP A 29 -13.85 -4.15 2.24
N GLU A 30 -12.57 -4.42 2.06
CA GLU A 30 -11.71 -4.96 3.14
C GLU A 30 -11.16 -3.87 4.06
N TYR A 31 -10.77 -2.72 3.49
CA TYR A 31 -10.04 -1.66 4.21
C TYR A 31 -10.85 -0.37 4.38
N LYS A 32 -12.09 -0.36 3.88
CA LYS A 32 -13.02 0.78 4.03
C LYS A 32 -12.40 2.10 3.58
N VAL A 33 -11.59 2.04 2.53
CA VAL A 33 -10.88 3.22 2.00
C VAL A 33 -11.87 4.27 1.49
N THR A 34 -11.46 5.53 1.54
CA THR A 34 -12.18 6.64 0.90
C THR A 34 -11.35 7.18 -0.25
N GLU A 35 -11.92 7.25 -1.45
CA GLU A 35 -11.27 7.89 -2.60
C GLU A 35 -11.20 9.41 -2.40
N ILE A 36 -10.05 10.00 -2.71
CA ILE A 36 -9.77 11.43 -2.58
C ILE A 36 -9.12 11.96 -3.86
N ASP A 37 -9.09 13.28 -4.03
CA ASP A 37 -8.33 13.88 -5.12
C ASP A 37 -6.82 13.69 -4.85
N LYS A 38 -6.08 13.22 -5.86
CA LYS A 38 -4.62 13.03 -5.76
C LYS A 38 -3.86 14.31 -5.45
N SER A 39 -4.40 15.49 -5.78
CA SER A 39 -3.81 16.78 -5.44
C SER A 39 -3.98 17.18 -3.98
N THR A 40 -4.77 16.43 -3.19
CA THR A 40 -4.94 16.67 -1.75
C THR A 40 -3.62 16.52 -0.99
N ILE A 41 -2.78 15.59 -1.45
CA ILE A 41 -1.47 15.33 -0.86
C ILE A 41 -0.41 16.01 -1.71
N GLY A 42 -0.06 17.24 -1.33
CA GLY A 42 0.82 18.11 -2.10
C GLY A 42 2.24 17.55 -2.24
N SER A 43 2.71 16.76 -1.27
CA SER A 43 4.05 16.15 -1.30
C SER A 43 4.27 15.25 -2.53
N MET A 44 3.21 14.60 -3.04
CA MET A 44 3.31 13.70 -4.18
C MET A 44 3.36 14.42 -5.54
N ILE A 45 2.97 15.69 -5.62
CA ILE A 45 3.01 16.47 -6.86
C ILE A 45 4.47 16.72 -7.30
N HIS A 46 5.36 16.82 -6.31
CA HIS A 46 6.77 17.17 -6.51
C HIS A 46 7.71 15.98 -6.27
N ASP A 47 7.17 14.78 -6.12
CA ASP A 47 7.95 13.57 -5.93
C ASP A 47 8.65 13.20 -7.25
N PRO A 48 10.01 13.18 -7.29
CA PRO A 48 10.75 12.99 -8.54
C PRO A 48 10.67 11.55 -9.08
N ASP A 49 10.29 10.60 -8.24
CA ASP A 49 10.21 9.17 -8.56
C ASP A 49 8.77 8.76 -8.94
N THR A 50 7.83 9.70 -8.92
CA THR A 50 6.41 9.48 -9.24
C THR A 50 5.99 10.23 -10.49
N ASN A 51 5.49 9.53 -11.50
CA ASN A 51 4.75 10.18 -12.57
C ASN A 51 3.34 10.55 -12.11
N PHE A 52 3.15 11.79 -11.68
CA PHE A 52 1.87 12.25 -11.12
C PHE A 52 0.71 12.13 -12.12
N ASP A 53 0.97 12.27 -13.43
CA ASP A 53 -0.05 12.19 -14.47
C ASP A 53 -0.60 10.77 -14.66
N GLU A 54 0.22 9.75 -14.38
CA GLU A 54 -0.18 8.33 -14.46
C GLU A 54 -1.00 7.86 -13.26
N ILE A 55 -1.10 8.66 -12.19
CA ILE A 55 -1.95 8.35 -11.04
C ILE A 55 -3.42 8.41 -11.45
N VAL A 56 -4.06 7.25 -11.41
CA VAL A 56 -5.48 7.05 -11.79
C VAL A 56 -6.42 6.98 -10.59
N LYS A 57 -5.91 6.61 -9.41
CA LYS A 57 -6.69 6.53 -8.16
C LYS A 57 -5.86 6.97 -6.97
N CYS A 58 -6.49 7.67 -6.03
CA CYS A 58 -5.92 8.02 -4.74
C CYS A 58 -6.93 7.71 -3.62
N TYR A 59 -6.47 7.05 -2.57
CA TYR A 59 -7.32 6.66 -1.44
C TYR A 59 -6.68 7.02 -0.11
N LYS A 60 -7.51 7.22 0.90
CA LYS A 60 -7.10 7.29 2.30
C LYS A 60 -7.74 6.23 3.18
N ILE A 61 -7.04 5.88 4.25
CA ILE A 61 -7.53 5.11 5.40
C ILE A 61 -7.24 5.93 6.65
N ASP A 62 -8.29 6.42 7.29
CA ASP A 62 -8.23 7.26 8.50
C ASP A 62 -9.11 6.70 9.65
N LYS A 63 -9.78 5.57 9.41
CA LYS A 63 -10.59 4.89 10.42
C LYS A 63 -9.70 4.14 11.40
N HIS A 64 -9.75 4.55 12.66
CA HIS A 64 -8.90 4.01 13.73
C HIS A 64 -9.00 2.48 13.90
N ASP A 65 -10.21 1.92 13.81
CA ASP A 65 -10.42 0.47 13.93
C ASP A 65 -9.72 -0.29 12.79
N ILE A 66 -9.83 0.18 11.55
CA ILE A 66 -9.13 -0.40 10.39
C ILE A 66 -7.61 -0.26 10.56
N LEU A 67 -7.12 0.95 10.85
CA LEU A 67 -5.69 1.21 11.05
C LEU A 67 -5.11 0.33 12.17
N SER A 68 -5.84 0.16 13.27
CA SER A 68 -5.41 -0.69 14.38
C SER A 68 -5.28 -2.17 14.00
N GLN A 69 -6.02 -2.65 13.01
CA GLN A 69 -5.92 -4.02 12.47
C GLN A 69 -4.90 -4.14 11.34
N LEU A 70 -4.55 -3.00 10.74
CA LEU A 70 -3.60 -2.91 9.65
C LEU A 70 -2.16 -2.96 10.17
N PHE A 71 -1.91 -2.32 11.31
CA PHE A 71 -0.56 -2.18 11.86
C PHE A 71 -0.17 -3.30 12.84
N SER A 72 1.06 -3.74 12.70
CA SER A 72 1.75 -4.64 13.62
C SER A 72 2.04 -3.96 14.96
N VAL A 73 2.48 -4.76 15.94
CA VAL A 73 2.90 -4.24 17.26
C VAL A 73 4.11 -3.33 17.13
N GLU A 74 5.05 -3.68 16.25
CA GLU A 74 6.27 -2.91 15.99
C GLU A 74 5.95 -1.56 15.35
N GLU A 75 5.13 -1.55 14.30
CA GLU A 75 4.69 -0.32 13.61
C GLU A 75 3.99 0.63 14.59
N LYS A 76 3.09 0.10 15.44
CA LYS A 76 2.45 0.88 16.51
C LYS A 76 3.44 1.46 17.51
N GLY A 77 4.52 0.73 17.82
CA GLY A 77 5.61 1.22 18.65
C GLY A 77 6.31 2.43 18.02
N ASN A 78 6.65 2.34 16.74
CA ASN A 78 7.28 3.43 15.97
C ASN A 78 6.37 4.67 15.92
N PHE A 79 5.06 4.49 15.68
CA PHE A 79 4.11 5.61 15.69
C PHE A 79 3.99 6.29 17.06
N ALA A 80 4.07 5.53 18.14
CA ALA A 80 4.04 6.08 19.50
C ALA A 80 5.31 6.91 19.80
N GLU A 81 6.47 6.52 19.27
CA GLU A 81 7.68 7.34 19.32
C GLU A 81 7.54 8.64 18.53
N MET A 82 7.09 8.57 17.27
CA MET A 82 6.84 9.75 16.44
C MET A 82 5.83 10.70 17.09
N THR A 83 4.77 10.16 17.68
CA THR A 83 3.75 10.97 18.38
C THR A 83 4.37 11.76 19.54
N ARG A 84 5.31 11.18 20.29
CA ARG A 84 6.00 11.87 21.38
C ARG A 84 6.90 12.98 20.87
N LEU A 85 7.62 12.76 19.76
CA LEU A 85 8.46 13.78 19.13
C LEU A 85 7.62 15.00 18.71
N TYR A 86 6.49 14.77 18.05
CA TYR A 86 5.57 15.85 17.67
C TYR A 86 4.94 16.58 18.85
N GLN A 87 4.65 15.88 19.96
CA GLN A 87 4.12 16.52 21.18
C GLN A 87 5.16 17.39 21.89
N SER A 88 6.45 17.11 21.70
CA SER A 88 7.55 17.91 22.24
C SER A 88 7.95 19.09 21.34
N ASP A 89 7.41 19.15 20.12
CA ASP A 89 7.65 20.23 19.17
C ASP A 89 6.62 21.36 19.39
N GLU A 90 7.09 22.53 19.86
CA GLU A 90 6.26 23.71 20.12
C GLU A 90 5.93 24.53 18.86
N SER A 91 6.15 23.99 17.65
CA SER A 91 5.87 24.72 16.41
C SER A 91 4.39 25.12 16.29
N THR A 92 4.14 26.40 15.94
CA THR A 92 2.80 27.02 15.90
C THR A 92 2.31 27.33 14.49
N HIS A 93 3.05 26.89 13.47
CA HIS A 93 2.72 27.05 12.06
C HIS A 93 2.70 25.68 11.39
N TYR A 94 1.57 25.00 11.51
CA TYR A 94 1.24 23.84 10.70
C TYR A 94 0.35 24.32 9.57
N ASP A 95 0.80 24.14 8.32
CA ASP A 95 -0.12 24.18 7.20
C ASP A 95 -0.88 22.84 7.07
N GLU A 96 -1.78 22.75 6.09
CA GLU A 96 -2.59 21.55 5.89
C GLU A 96 -1.73 20.33 5.50
N GLN A 97 -0.62 20.53 4.77
CA GLN A 97 0.28 19.45 4.37
C GLN A 97 1.09 18.95 5.56
N ASP A 98 1.52 19.84 6.46
CA ASP A 98 2.18 19.44 7.70
C ASP A 98 1.27 18.56 8.56
N LEU A 99 -0.03 18.85 8.59
CA LEU A 99 -1.01 18.02 9.28
C LEU A 99 -1.14 16.63 8.64
N TYR A 100 -1.19 16.53 7.31
CA TYR A 100 -1.20 15.24 6.62
C TYR A 100 0.07 14.44 6.90
N ASN A 101 1.24 15.08 6.81
CA ASN A 101 2.52 14.47 7.10
C ASN A 101 2.58 13.96 8.55
N GLN A 102 2.13 14.75 9.51
CA GLN A 102 2.05 14.35 10.91
C GLN A 102 1.12 13.15 11.10
N GLN A 103 -0.07 13.15 10.48
CA GLN A 103 -1.00 12.03 10.58
C GLN A 103 -0.43 10.74 9.98
N ILE A 104 0.28 10.84 8.85
CA ILE A 104 0.96 9.72 8.21
C ILE A 104 2.06 9.16 9.12
N GLN A 105 2.94 10.02 9.64
CA GLN A 105 4.07 9.61 10.49
C GLN A 105 3.63 9.08 11.86
N THR A 106 2.45 9.47 12.34
CA THR A 106 1.89 9.00 13.63
C THR A 106 0.89 7.86 13.47
N GLY A 107 0.79 7.26 12.28
CA GLY A 107 -0.08 6.10 12.04
C GLY A 107 -1.58 6.41 12.16
N LYS A 108 -1.98 7.67 11.95
CA LYS A 108 -3.39 8.11 11.93
C LYS A 108 -3.96 8.18 10.52
N LEU A 109 -3.10 8.06 9.51
CA LEU A 109 -3.48 8.12 8.11
C LEU A 109 -2.57 7.21 7.29
N VAL A 110 -3.18 6.44 6.39
CA VAL A 110 -2.50 5.79 5.27
C VAL A 110 -3.07 6.34 3.97
N VAL A 111 -2.21 6.67 3.01
CA VAL A 111 -2.62 7.12 1.67
C VAL A 111 -2.06 6.18 0.62
N ILE A 112 -2.89 5.81 -0.34
CA ILE A 112 -2.54 4.89 -1.43
C ILE A 112 -2.73 5.62 -2.75
N PHE A 113 -1.71 5.62 -3.59
CA PHE A 113 -1.77 6.09 -4.98
C PHE A 113 -1.58 4.91 -5.91
N LEU A 114 -2.50 4.73 -6.85
CA LEU A 114 -2.37 3.72 -7.90
C LEU A 114 -2.11 4.41 -9.23
N ALA A 115 -1.06 3.98 -9.93
CA ALA A 115 -0.70 4.49 -11.24
C ALA A 115 -0.90 3.43 -12.33
N SER A 116 -1.34 3.87 -13.50
CA SER A 116 -1.62 3.01 -14.64
C SER A 116 -1.33 3.74 -15.95
N THR A 117 -0.65 3.03 -16.85
CA THR A 117 -0.33 3.50 -18.20
C THR A 117 -1.33 3.01 -19.24
N ASP A 118 -2.02 1.91 -18.97
CA ASP A 118 -3.00 1.28 -19.88
C ASP A 118 -4.47 1.51 -19.46
N GLY A 119 -4.69 2.14 -18.31
CA GLY A 119 -6.01 2.42 -17.73
C GLY A 119 -6.76 1.17 -17.24
N THR A 120 -6.14 0.00 -17.25
CA THR A 120 -6.75 -1.29 -16.90
C THR A 120 -6.08 -1.92 -15.68
N PHE A 121 -4.75 -1.98 -15.67
CA PHE A 121 -3.95 -2.60 -14.61
C PHE A 121 -3.03 -1.57 -13.96
N VAL A 122 -2.71 -1.78 -12.69
CA VAL A 122 -1.75 -0.96 -11.96
C VAL A 122 -0.33 -1.34 -12.37
N ASN A 123 0.49 -0.35 -12.72
CA ASN A 123 1.91 -0.57 -13.06
C ASN A 123 2.83 -0.36 -11.84
N TYR A 124 2.50 0.62 -11.00
CA TYR A 124 3.17 0.88 -9.73
C TYR A 124 2.20 1.56 -8.78
N PHE A 125 2.55 1.58 -7.49
CA PHE A 125 1.80 2.29 -6.47
C PHE A 125 2.75 3.03 -5.54
N ASN A 126 2.24 4.09 -4.91
CA ASN A 126 2.89 4.72 -3.78
C ASN A 126 2.03 4.54 -2.53
N LEU A 127 2.67 4.15 -1.43
CA LEU A 127 2.04 3.97 -0.13
C LEU A 127 2.66 4.96 0.86
N LEU A 128 1.86 5.92 1.32
CA LEU A 128 2.26 6.82 2.39
C LEU A 128 1.67 6.31 3.71
N GLY A 129 2.55 6.16 4.70
CA GLY A 129 2.24 5.53 5.99
C GLY A 129 2.77 4.12 6.02
N HIS A 130 3.48 3.77 7.09
CA HIS A 130 4.17 2.48 7.20
C HIS A 130 3.18 1.37 7.55
N SER A 131 2.76 0.60 6.54
CA SER A 131 2.06 -0.66 6.74
C SER A 131 2.59 -1.74 5.82
N GLU A 132 3.34 -2.68 6.40
CA GLU A 132 3.81 -3.88 5.71
C GLU A 132 2.63 -4.71 5.19
N LYS A 133 1.56 -4.81 5.98
CA LYS A 133 0.35 -5.55 5.59
C LYS A 133 -0.36 -4.93 4.40
N MET A 134 -0.46 -3.59 4.33
CA MET A 134 -1.02 -2.91 3.16
C MET A 134 -0.11 -3.05 1.96
N TYR A 135 1.20 -2.87 2.14
CA TYR A 135 2.20 -3.02 1.10
C TYR A 135 2.10 -4.41 0.44
N GLN A 136 2.12 -5.47 1.24
CA GLN A 136 1.95 -6.85 0.75
C GLN A 136 0.62 -7.06 0.01
N LYS A 137 -0.49 -6.49 0.51
CA LYS A 137 -1.78 -6.56 -0.19
C LYS A 137 -1.70 -5.86 -1.55
N LEU A 138 -1.15 -4.65 -1.62
CA LEU A 138 -1.00 -3.91 -2.87
C LEU A 138 -0.07 -4.61 -3.85
N THR A 139 1.01 -5.22 -3.38
CA THR A 139 1.92 -6.06 -4.19
C THR A 139 1.17 -7.24 -4.82
N VAL A 140 0.31 -7.93 -4.06
CA VAL A 140 -0.52 -9.00 -4.60
C VAL A 140 -1.52 -8.50 -5.64
N LEU A 141 -2.17 -7.37 -5.37
CA LEU A 141 -3.18 -6.81 -6.24
C LEU A 141 -2.60 -6.24 -7.55
N MET A 142 -1.46 -5.57 -7.49
CA MET A 142 -0.70 -5.10 -8.66
C MET A 142 -0.26 -6.28 -9.51
N GLY A 143 0.26 -7.33 -8.86
CA GLY A 143 0.61 -8.56 -9.54
C GLY A 143 1.88 -8.45 -10.39
N LEU A 144 2.12 -9.48 -11.20
CA LEU A 144 3.28 -9.58 -12.08
C LEU A 144 2.88 -10.13 -13.45
N GLU A 145 3.65 -9.79 -14.47
CA GLU A 145 3.51 -10.46 -15.76
C GLU A 145 3.90 -11.93 -15.65
N LYS A 146 3.26 -12.77 -16.45
CA LYS A 146 3.44 -14.23 -16.34
C LYS A 146 4.88 -14.65 -16.65
N GLU A 147 5.52 -13.94 -17.57
CA GLU A 147 6.91 -14.15 -17.98
C GLU A 147 7.88 -13.83 -16.84
N ASP A 148 7.50 -12.92 -15.95
CA ASP A 148 8.29 -12.52 -14.78
C ASP A 148 8.14 -13.47 -13.59
N CYS A 149 7.16 -14.40 -13.63
CA CYS A 149 6.88 -15.37 -12.57
C CYS A 149 7.86 -16.56 -12.54
N ASN A 150 9.16 -16.26 -12.41
CA ASN A 150 10.24 -17.24 -12.31
C ASN A 150 11.08 -17.02 -11.04
N LEU A 151 11.61 -18.09 -10.44
CA LEU A 151 12.27 -18.02 -9.13
C LEU A 151 13.60 -17.25 -9.11
N ASP A 152 14.20 -16.99 -10.27
CA ASP A 152 15.41 -16.18 -10.37
C ASP A 152 15.10 -14.68 -10.35
N ASN A 153 13.83 -14.28 -10.52
CA ASN A 153 13.37 -12.90 -10.45
C ASN A 153 13.09 -12.48 -8.99
N PRO A 154 13.83 -11.50 -8.43
CA PRO A 154 13.60 -11.01 -7.07
C PRO A 154 12.19 -10.49 -6.84
N LEU A 155 11.58 -9.83 -7.84
CA LEU A 155 10.21 -9.31 -7.73
C LEU A 155 9.20 -10.44 -7.57
N PHE A 156 9.42 -11.57 -8.25
CA PHE A 156 8.57 -12.73 -8.09
C PHE A 156 8.76 -13.40 -6.72
N GLN A 157 9.97 -13.40 -6.18
CA GLN A 157 10.21 -13.89 -4.82
C GLN A 157 9.46 -13.05 -3.78
N GLU A 158 9.47 -11.73 -3.92
CA GLU A 158 8.70 -10.80 -3.09
C GLU A 158 7.19 -11.02 -3.25
N TYR A 159 6.71 -11.15 -4.50
CA TYR A 159 5.30 -11.45 -4.78
C TYR A 159 4.84 -12.77 -4.13
N LEU A 160 5.65 -13.84 -4.17
CA LEU A 160 5.34 -15.10 -3.50
C LEU A 160 5.26 -14.95 -1.97
N GLN A 161 6.12 -14.12 -1.39
CA GLN A 161 6.06 -13.82 0.05
C GLN A 161 4.79 -13.03 0.38
N ALA A 162 4.44 -12.04 -0.43
CA ALA A 162 3.23 -11.25 -0.27
C ALA A 162 1.97 -12.12 -0.38
N LEU A 163 1.90 -13.03 -1.37
CA LEU A 163 0.82 -14.00 -1.51
C LEU A 163 0.69 -14.91 -0.27
N SER A 164 1.82 -15.32 0.32
CA SER A 164 1.81 -16.10 1.55
C SER A 164 1.29 -15.29 2.74
N ALA A 165 1.78 -14.06 2.90
CA ALA A 165 1.46 -13.21 4.06
C ALA A 165 0.01 -12.68 4.04
N THR A 166 -0.58 -12.58 2.84
CA THR A 166 -1.98 -12.17 2.63
C THR A 166 -2.95 -13.34 2.58
N GLY A 167 -2.48 -14.58 2.78
CA GLY A 167 -3.30 -15.78 2.85
C GLY A 167 -3.75 -16.36 1.50
N TYR A 168 -3.33 -15.79 0.36
CA TYR A 168 -3.69 -16.31 -0.97
C TYR A 168 -3.12 -17.70 -1.25
N LEU A 169 -2.05 -18.10 -0.54
CA LEU A 169 -1.47 -19.45 -0.60
C LEU A 169 -2.01 -20.40 0.49
N GLU A 170 -2.97 -19.95 1.29
CA GLU A 170 -3.61 -20.77 2.32
C GLU A 170 -4.91 -21.37 1.80
N GLY A 171 -4.95 -22.69 1.76
CA GLY A 171 -6.13 -23.50 1.50
C GLY A 171 -5.76 -24.92 1.13
#